data_AF-A0A1E8UD77-F1
#
_entry.id   AF-A0A1E8UD77-F1
#
_cell.length_a   1.000
_cell.length_b   1.000
_cell.length_c   1.000
_cell.angle_alpha   90.00
_cell.angle_beta   90.00
_cell.angle_gamma   90.00
#
_symmetry.space_group_name_H-M   'P 1'
#
loop_
_entity.id
_entity.type
_entity.pdbx_description
1 polymer ?
#
loop_
_entity_poly.entity_id
_entity_poly.type
_entity_poly.pdbx_seq_one_letter_code
_entity_poly.pdbx_strand_id
1 'polypeptide(L)' 'MEYINVKTGTTIVTENAISGGDWVPIAEYKPLDSLTNAALKEILDEKGITYDNRATKPELISIIEQADTEVQ' A
#
# COMPACT_ATOMS: atom_id res chain seq x y z
N MET A 1 7.70 -2.45 -17.80
CA MET A 1 7.44 -2.91 -16.42
C MET A 1 7.72 -1.75 -15.48
N GLU A 2 6.88 -1.58 -14.46
CA GLU A 2 7.05 -0.52 -13.47
C GLU A 2 7.55 -1.11 -12.15
N TYR A 3 8.55 -0.46 -11.56
CA TYR A 3 9.21 -0.86 -10.33
C TYR A 3 9.24 0.29 -9.34
N ILE A 4 9.25 -0.04 -8.05
CA ILE A 4 9.42 0.91 -6.96
C ILE A 4 10.57 0.49 -6.06
N ASN A 5 11.37 1.48 -5.64
CA ASN A 5 12.38 1.29 -4.63
C ASN A 5 11.72 1.36 -3.24
N VAL A 6 11.70 0.24 -2.51
CA VAL A 6 10.97 0.13 -1.23
C VAL A 6 11.53 1.02 -0.12
N LYS A 7 12.78 1.50 -0.24
CA LYS A 7 13.38 2.44 0.72
C LYS A 7 13.07 3.89 0.41
N THR A 8 13.12 4.28 -0.85
CA THR A 8 13.01 5.69 -1.25
C THR A 8 11.63 6.07 -1.79
N GLY A 9 10.78 5.08 -2.11
CA GLY A 9 9.50 5.27 -2.78
C GLY A 9 9.63 5.72 -4.24
N THR A 10 10.83 5.73 -4.80
CA THR A 10 11.09 6.14 -6.19
C THR A 10 10.53 5.11 -7.16
N THR A 11 9.76 5.55 -8.16
CA THR A 11 9.25 4.69 -9.23
C THR A 11 10.07 4.84 -10.51
N ILE A 12 10.21 3.75 -11.27
CA ILE A 12 10.82 3.74 -12.60
C ILE A 12 10.08 2.80 -13.53
N VAL A 13 10.08 3.13 -14.82
CA VAL A 13 9.56 2.28 -15.89
C VAL A 13 10.73 1.81 -16.75
N THR A 14 10.84 0.49 -16.93
CA THR A 14 11.89 -0.15 -17.73
C THR A 14 11.34 -1.36 -18.49
N GLU A 15 11.92 -1.65 -19.65
CA GLU A 15 11.58 -2.85 -20.44
C GLU A 15 12.29 -4.11 -19.90
N ASN A 16 13.38 -3.94 -19.15
CA ASN A 16 14.17 -5.04 -18.60
C ASN A 16 13.78 -5.34 -17.15
N ALA A 17 13.83 -6.63 -16.79
CA ALA A 17 13.64 -7.06 -15.41
C ALA A 17 14.78 -6.54 -14.52
N ILE A 18 14.42 -6.01 -13.35
CA ILE A 18 15.39 -5.60 -12.33
C ILE A 18 15.57 -6.74 -11.35
N SER A 19 16.79 -7.26 -11.25
CA SER A 19 17.18 -8.29 -10.29
C SER A 19 18.30 -7.75 -9.39
N GLY A 20 17.93 -7.01 -8.35
CA GLY A 20 18.88 -6.48 -7.37
C GLY A 20 18.47 -5.14 -6.77
N GLY A 21 19.04 -4.83 -5.60
CA GLY A 21 18.71 -3.64 -4.81
C GLY A 21 17.36 -3.75 -4.09
N ASP A 22 16.83 -2.60 -3.70
CA ASP A 22 15.54 -2.47 -3.01
C ASP A 22 14.36 -2.32 -4.01
N TRP A 23 14.51 -2.81 -5.25
CA TRP A 23 13.51 -2.67 -6.31
C TRP A 23 12.57 -3.87 -6.38
N VAL A 24 11.27 -3.60 -6.33
CA VAL A 24 10.21 -4.60 -6.54
C VAL A 24 9.25 -4.13 -7.63
N PRO A 25 8.63 -5.03 -8.41
CA PRO A 25 7.56 -4.64 -9.33
C PRO A 25 6.45 -3.90 -8.58
N ILE A 26 5.93 -2.81 -9.16
CA ILE A 26 4.91 -2.01 -8.48
C ILE A 26 3.64 -2.82 -8.16
N ALA A 27 3.33 -3.81 -9.00
CA ALA A 27 2.21 -4.73 -8.78
C ALA A 27 2.40 -5.64 -7.55
N GLU A 28 3.64 -5.85 -7.11
CA GLU A 28 3.96 -6.61 -5.89
C GLU A 28 4.18 -5.69 -4.68
N TYR A 29 4.25 -4.36 -4.89
CA TYR A 29 4.44 -3.41 -3.83
C TYR A 29 3.14 -3.18 -3.05
N LYS A 30 3.14 -3.63 -1.80
CA LYS A 30 2.03 -3.43 -0.87
C LYS A 30 2.47 -2.52 0.28
N PRO A 31 2.37 -1.19 0.13
CA PRO A 31 2.82 -0.25 1.15
C PRO A 31 2.06 -0.46 2.47
N LEU A 32 0.77 -0.78 2.38
CA LEU A 32 -0.12 -0.98 3.52
C LEU A 32 0.31 -2.19 4.39
N ASP A 33 0.87 -3.24 3.78
CA ASP A 33 1.41 -4.40 4.51
C ASP A 33 2.61 -4.05 5.38
N SER A 34 3.31 -2.95 5.12
CA SER A 34 4.41 -2.47 5.98
C SER A 34 3.94 -1.60 7.15
N LEU A 35 2.70 -1.13 7.13
CA LEU A 35 2.15 -0.24 8.15
C LEU A 35 1.70 -0.98 9.41
N THR A 36 1.66 -0.27 10.54
CA THR A 36 1.07 -0.79 11.78
C THR A 36 -0.44 -0.62 11.76
N ASN A 37 -1.18 -1.37 12.59
CA ASN A 37 -2.63 -1.17 12.71
C ASN A 37 -3.00 0.26 13.10
N ALA A 38 -2.16 0.94 13.89
CA ALA A 38 -2.39 2.33 14.27
C ALA A 38 -2.30 3.27 13.05
N ALA A 39 -1.27 3.11 12.20
CA ALA A 39 -1.12 3.89 10.99
C ALA A 39 -2.24 3.61 9.97
N LEU A 40 -2.68 2.36 9.83
CA LEU A 40 -3.81 2.01 8.97
C LEU A 40 -5.12 2.66 9.46
N LYS A 41 -5.34 2.68 10.77
CA LYS A 41 -6.49 3.37 11.37
C LYS A 41 -6.44 4.87 11.14
N GLU A 42 -5.27 5.49 11.30
CA GLU A 42 -5.06 6.91 11.03
C GLU A 42 -5.44 7.26 9.58
N ILE A 43 -5.02 6.45 8.59
CA ILE A 43 -5.40 6.64 7.18
C ILE A 43 -6.92 6.58 7.00
N LEU A 44 -7.59 5.64 7.67
CA LEU A 44 -9.05 5.51 7.60
C LEU A 44 -9.74 6.72 8.24
N ASP A 45 -9.25 7.18 9.40
CA ASP A 45 -9.74 8.38 10.08
C ASP A 45 -9.54 9.64 9.21
N GLU A 46 -8.38 9.80 8.57
CA GLU A 46 -8.09 10.90 7.63
C GLU A 46 -9.02 10.91 6.42
N LYS A 47 -9.39 9.72 5.92
CA LYS A 47 -10.35 9.55 4.82
C LYS A 47 -11.81 9.62 5.30
N GLY A 48 -12.07 9.70 6.60
CA GLY A 48 -13.41 9.69 7.19
C GLY A 48 -14.14 8.35 7.03
N ILE A 49 -13.40 7.25 6.85
CA ILE A 49 -13.94 5.90 6.66
C ILE A 49 -14.19 5.27 8.01
N THR A 50 -15.41 4.77 8.24
CA THR A 50 -15.74 4.05 9.47
C THR A 50 -15.21 2.62 9.41
N TYR A 51 -14.58 2.15 10.49
CA TYR A 51 -14.04 0.80 10.61
C TYR A 51 -14.33 0.21 11.99
N ASP A 52 -14.30 -1.12 12.11
CA ASP A 52 -14.38 -1.77 13.41
C ASP A 52 -13.04 -1.58 14.16
N ASN A 53 -13.06 -1.04 15.37
CA ASN A 53 -11.83 -0.83 16.15
C ASN A 53 -11.12 -2.16 16.51
N ARG A 54 -11.82 -3.28 16.43
CA ARG A 54 -11.32 -4.66 16.60
C ARG A 54 -10.89 -5.30 15.28
N ALA A 55 -11.01 -4.60 14.16
CA ALA A 55 -10.56 -5.07 12.85
C ALA A 55 -9.08 -5.46 12.91
N THR A 56 -8.77 -6.57 12.24
CA THR A 56 -7.40 -7.05 12.12
C THR A 56 -6.66 -6.25 11.05
N LYS A 57 -5.33 -6.35 11.01
CA LYS A 57 -4.52 -5.69 9.99
C LYS A 57 -5.02 -5.92 8.55
N PRO A 58 -5.24 -7.18 8.09
CA PRO A 58 -5.72 -7.41 6.73
C PRO A 58 -7.12 -6.83 6.48
N GLU A 59 -8.00 -6.81 7.49
CA GLU A 59 -9.32 -6.18 7.38
C GLU A 59 -9.17 -4.66 7.17
N LEU A 60 -8.32 -3.99 7.95
CA LEU A 60 -8.06 -2.55 7.79
C LEU A 60 -7.47 -2.23 6.41
N ILE A 61 -6.53 -3.05 5.92
CA ILE A 61 -5.95 -2.89 4.58
C ILE A 61 -7.04 -3.03 3.51
N SER A 62 -7.88 -4.06 3.60
CA SER A 62 -8.97 -4.31 2.65
C SER A 62 -9.95 -3.15 2.59
N ILE A 63 -10.29 -2.54 3.74
CA ILE A 63 -11.16 -1.35 3.78
C ILE A 63 -10.51 -0.17 3.07
N ILE A 64 -9.21 0.09 3.28
CA ILE A 64 -8.48 1.17 2.60
C ILE A 64 -8.46 0.94 1.09
N GLU A 65 -8.12 -0.27 0.64
CA GLU A 65 -8.05 -0.60 -0.79
C GLU A 65 -9.41 -0.48 -1.49
N GLN A 66 -10.50 -0.91 -0.83
CA GLN A 66 -11.86 -0.75 -1.33
C GLN A 66 -12.21 0.74 -1.48
N ALA A 67 -11.89 1.54 -0.47
CA ALA A 67 -12.18 2.97 -0.49
C ALA A 67 -11.39 3.72 -1.57
N ASP A 68 -10.12 3.38 -1.83
CA ASP A 68 -9.33 3.96 -2.93
C ASP A 68 -9.83 3.52 -4.32
N THR A 69 -10.47 2.36 -4.43
CA THR A 69 -11.05 1.86 -5.68
C THR A 69 -12.36 2.57 -6.03
N GLU A 70 -13.17 2.96 -5.04
CA GLU A 70 -14.46 3.66 -5.26
C GLU A 70 -14.31 5.13 -5.68
N VAL A 71 -13.11 5.72 -5.54
CA VAL A 71 -12.83 7.13 -5.94
C VAL A 71 -12.33 7.26 -7.38
N GLN A 72 -12.31 6.17 -8.17
CA GLN A 72 -11.92 6.14 -9.59
C GLN A 72 -13.13 5.96 -10.50
#